data_AF-A0A350NMF8-F1
#
_entry.id   AF-A0A350NMF8-F1
#
_cell.length_a   1.000
_cell.length_b   1.000
_cell.length_c   1.000
_cell.angle_alpha   90.00
_cell.angle_beta   90.00
_cell.angle_gamma   90.00
#
_symmetry.space_group_name_H-M   'P 1'
#
loop_
_entity.id
_entity.type
_entity.pdbx_description
1 polymer ?
#
loop_
_entity_poly.entity_id
_entity_poly.type
_entity_poly.pdbx_seq_one_letter_code
_entity_poly.pdbx_strand_id
1 'polypeptide(L)'
;MNVRTAGAFTPENAYATLGSNSRAFGTAEAGRNFGAGERLESGTAGEVFERYTGSSVHEQEVVVIDYPRLLKANARTLHPPLLGAFGSALKQAGIRIAVCGNADTNSKSGREFILALMNASGKIAMGSLGDDLLRKNAARPYGIQTDYERLWRTVSDFWESADCLAVELGDSSRLEKERDAFLPEQRLALRRQTIEDADVFFAGLADRCQTALPEGDGGEVMVLMVSPYPARDAQDEGNTLTPVLISGSSFTGGLLYSASTKKDGLITIGDLQSTILAFLGVDKPAAITGQPLVARPSELTRPSDSVAQAGNQLYLLNSRIAKINISRSPVLKSFVIAQIIVLILALLLIVFGVQKTRLFLFLRWLMAFVASVPLGLLVQPLTARFELSEILLFTILFAALITLIAFWSNKQGKNGEPIGIIALLTAFAILIDTLSGSNLMSNSVLGYSPVGGARYYGIGNE
;
A
#
# COMPACT_ATOMS: atom_id res chain seq x y z
N MET A 1 0.25 2.95 4.60
CA MET A 1 -0.26 3.25 3.24
C MET A 1 -0.61 1.96 2.52
N ASN A 2 -1.78 1.93 1.88
CA ASN A 2 -2.12 0.88 0.91
C ASN A 2 -1.36 1.12 -0.40
N VAL A 3 -0.61 0.10 -0.83
CA VAL A 3 0.23 0.12 -2.03
C VAL A 3 -0.20 -0.95 -3.03
N ARG A 4 -1.51 -1.22 -3.10
CA ARG A 4 -2.03 -2.23 -4.02
C ARG A 4 -1.83 -1.78 -5.47
N THR A 5 -1.09 -2.58 -6.23
CA THR A 5 -0.83 -2.36 -7.66
C THR A 5 -1.75 -3.22 -8.53
N ALA A 6 -1.57 -3.20 -9.85
CA ALA A 6 -2.32 -4.07 -10.77
C ALA A 6 -1.89 -5.54 -10.65
N GLY A 7 -0.73 -5.82 -10.07
CA GLY A 7 -0.14 -7.15 -9.95
C GLY A 7 0.51 -7.37 -8.59
N ALA A 8 1.75 -7.88 -8.63
CA ALA A 8 2.55 -8.12 -7.44
C ALA A 8 3.09 -6.80 -6.84
N PHE A 9 3.48 -6.85 -5.56
CA PHE A 9 4.09 -5.73 -4.85
C PHE A 9 5.59 -5.62 -5.20
N THR A 10 5.87 -5.24 -6.43
CA THR A 10 7.23 -5.07 -6.95
C THR A 10 7.51 -3.58 -7.18
N PRO A 11 8.78 -3.14 -7.16
CA PRO A 11 9.13 -1.73 -7.39
C PRO A 11 8.58 -1.21 -8.72
N GLU A 12 8.63 -2.03 -9.78
CA GLU A 12 8.16 -1.66 -11.12
C GLU A 12 6.66 -1.35 -11.12
N ASN A 13 5.85 -2.21 -10.49
CA ASN A 13 4.40 -2.00 -10.39
C ASN A 13 4.06 -0.83 -9.45
N ALA A 14 4.81 -0.68 -8.36
CA ALA A 14 4.54 0.33 -7.34
C ALA A 14 4.79 1.75 -7.86
N TYR A 15 5.95 1.99 -8.47
CA TYR A 15 6.29 3.28 -9.05
C TYR A 15 5.45 3.60 -10.29
N ALA A 16 5.14 2.60 -11.15
CA ALA A 16 4.20 2.80 -12.25
C ALA A 16 2.79 3.18 -11.75
N THR A 17 2.32 2.56 -10.65
CA THR A 17 1.04 2.92 -10.02
C THR A 17 1.09 4.33 -9.44
N LEU A 18 2.18 4.73 -8.78
CA LEU A 18 2.34 6.08 -8.25
C LEU A 18 2.39 7.16 -9.34
N GLY A 19 2.90 6.86 -10.53
CA GLY A 19 2.95 7.83 -11.65
C GLY A 19 1.69 7.87 -12.52
N SER A 20 0.77 6.92 -12.34
CA SER A 20 -0.44 6.79 -13.16
C SER A 20 -1.71 7.12 -12.39
N ASN A 21 -2.84 7.24 -13.08
CA ASN A 21 -4.10 7.62 -12.46
C ASN A 21 -4.80 6.46 -11.71
N SER A 22 -4.33 5.22 -11.89
CA SER A 22 -4.91 4.02 -11.28
C SER A 22 -3.84 2.93 -11.15
N ARG A 23 -4.24 1.71 -10.78
CA ARG A 23 -3.30 0.58 -10.63
C ARG A 23 -2.65 0.25 -11.97
N ALA A 24 -1.31 0.20 -12.00
CA ALA A 24 -0.55 -0.08 -13.21
C ALA A 24 0.41 -1.26 -13.05
N PHE A 25 0.76 -1.85 -14.19
CA PHE A 25 1.83 -2.83 -14.32
C PHE A 25 3.13 -2.14 -14.74
N GLY A 26 4.23 -2.52 -14.09
CA GLY A 26 5.58 -2.34 -14.59
C GLY A 26 5.97 -3.47 -15.55
N THR A 27 7.12 -3.32 -16.18
CA THR A 27 7.78 -4.37 -16.99
C THR A 27 9.03 -4.86 -16.27
N ALA A 28 9.57 -6.02 -16.66
CA ALA A 28 10.81 -6.54 -16.08
C ALA A 28 12.04 -5.62 -16.28
N GLU A 29 11.99 -4.75 -17.30
CA GLU A 29 13.07 -3.80 -17.62
C GLU A 29 12.75 -2.39 -17.08
N ALA A 30 11.71 -2.21 -16.28
CA ALA A 30 11.27 -0.88 -15.84
C ALA A 30 12.24 -0.19 -14.89
N GLY A 31 13.26 -0.90 -14.39
CA GLY A 31 14.39 -0.33 -13.68
C GLY A 31 15.46 0.29 -14.58
N ARG A 32 15.42 0.07 -15.89
CA ARG A 32 16.41 0.57 -16.87
C ARG A 32 16.02 1.94 -17.43
N ASN A 33 16.16 2.94 -16.57
CA ASN A 33 15.92 4.34 -16.90
C ASN A 33 17.24 5.11 -16.82
N PHE A 34 17.46 6.06 -17.73
CA PHE A 34 18.78 6.65 -17.92
C PHE A 34 18.68 8.15 -18.17
N GLY A 35 19.73 8.88 -17.81
CA GLY A 35 19.92 10.24 -18.32
C GLY A 35 20.15 10.18 -19.83
N ALA A 36 19.64 11.14 -20.60
CA ALA A 36 19.69 11.10 -22.06
C ALA A 36 21.11 10.96 -22.63
N GLY A 37 22.10 11.57 -21.98
CA GLY A 37 23.52 11.47 -22.37
C GLY A 37 24.24 10.18 -21.93
N GLU A 38 23.61 9.31 -21.14
CA GLU A 38 24.23 8.08 -20.65
C GLU A 38 24.49 7.10 -21.81
N ARG A 39 25.67 6.50 -21.85
CA ARG A 39 26.07 5.60 -22.94
C ARG A 39 25.53 4.19 -22.72
N LEU A 40 24.83 3.67 -23.72
CA LEU A 40 24.38 2.29 -23.84
C LEU A 40 25.17 1.59 -24.97
N GLU A 41 24.99 0.29 -25.11
CA GLU A 41 25.67 -0.52 -26.15
C GLU A 41 25.42 -0.04 -27.59
N SER A 42 24.28 0.63 -27.84
CA SER A 42 23.81 1.01 -29.17
C SER A 42 23.67 2.52 -29.40
N GLY A 43 24.39 3.33 -28.61
CA GLY A 43 24.32 4.80 -28.64
C GLY A 43 24.04 5.40 -27.27
N THR A 44 23.68 6.67 -27.22
CA THR A 44 23.19 7.29 -25.99
C THR A 44 21.78 6.80 -25.66
N ALA A 45 21.38 6.89 -24.38
CA ALA A 45 20.02 6.56 -23.97
C ALA A 45 18.97 7.40 -24.71
N GLY A 46 19.26 8.68 -24.97
CA GLY A 46 18.41 9.57 -25.79
C GLY A 46 18.23 9.04 -27.21
N GLU A 47 19.30 8.65 -27.89
CA GLU A 47 19.24 8.07 -29.25
C GLU A 47 18.44 6.76 -29.29
N VAL A 48 18.60 5.90 -28.27
CA VAL A 48 17.84 4.65 -28.15
C VAL A 48 16.36 4.94 -27.91
N PHE A 49 16.05 5.91 -27.05
CA PHE A 49 14.68 6.32 -26.77
C PHE A 49 14.00 6.91 -28.03
N GLU A 50 14.67 7.80 -28.75
CA GLU A 50 14.21 8.36 -30.02
C GLU A 50 13.95 7.27 -31.05
N ARG A 51 14.82 6.27 -31.15
CA ARG A 51 14.65 5.11 -32.04
C ARG A 51 13.38 4.31 -31.72
N TYR A 52 13.02 4.20 -30.45
CA TYR A 52 11.87 3.40 -30.00
C TYR A 52 10.55 4.17 -30.00
N THR A 53 10.60 5.50 -29.85
CA THR A 53 9.39 6.33 -29.64
C THR A 53 9.16 7.39 -30.72
N GLY A 54 10.19 7.71 -31.52
CA GLY A 54 10.17 8.84 -32.45
C GLY A 54 10.14 10.21 -31.78
N SER A 55 10.28 10.30 -30.46
CA SER A 55 10.17 11.55 -29.69
C SER A 55 11.54 12.10 -29.33
N SER A 56 11.83 13.35 -29.71
CA SER A 56 13.12 13.99 -29.45
C SER A 56 13.42 14.13 -27.96
N VAL A 57 14.69 14.03 -27.60
CA VAL A 57 15.17 14.07 -26.21
C VAL A 57 16.22 15.18 -26.02
N HIS A 58 16.08 15.96 -24.96
CA HIS A 58 17.11 16.93 -24.56
C HIS A 58 18.14 16.27 -23.63
N GLU A 59 19.39 16.76 -23.68
CA GLU A 59 20.52 16.14 -22.97
C GLU A 59 20.31 15.99 -21.45
N GLN A 60 19.58 16.92 -20.84
CA GLN A 60 19.28 16.93 -19.40
C GLN A 60 18.11 16.01 -19.02
N GLU A 61 17.31 15.55 -19.99
CA GLU A 61 16.14 14.72 -19.71
C GLU A 61 16.54 13.32 -19.23
N VAL A 62 15.70 12.74 -18.39
CA VAL A 62 15.73 11.30 -18.07
C VAL A 62 14.67 10.59 -18.91
N VAL A 63 15.02 9.45 -19.47
CA VAL A 63 14.17 8.67 -20.38
C VAL A 63 13.87 7.27 -19.85
N VAL A 64 12.63 6.85 -20.04
CA VAL A 64 12.16 5.50 -19.76
C VAL A 64 12.28 4.66 -21.03
N ILE A 65 13.41 3.96 -21.21
CA ILE A 65 13.72 3.23 -22.46
C ILE A 65 12.64 2.20 -22.79
N ASP A 66 12.09 1.53 -21.78
CA ASP A 66 11.08 0.49 -21.96
C ASP A 66 9.64 1.03 -22.11
N TYR A 67 9.47 2.35 -22.30
CA TYR A 67 8.17 3.02 -22.34
C TYR A 67 7.17 2.38 -23.33
N PRO A 68 7.53 2.01 -24.59
CA PRO A 68 6.59 1.34 -25.49
C PRO A 68 6.10 -0.02 -24.97
N ARG A 69 6.96 -0.78 -24.28
CA ARG A 69 6.55 -2.07 -23.70
C ARG A 69 5.69 -1.87 -22.46
N LEU A 70 5.98 -0.84 -21.67
CA LEU A 70 5.17 -0.44 -20.53
C LEU A 70 3.73 -0.06 -20.95
N LEU A 71 3.57 0.70 -22.05
CA LEU A 71 2.27 0.98 -22.65
C LEU A 71 1.56 -0.31 -23.08
N LYS A 72 2.27 -1.22 -23.77
CA LYS A 72 1.71 -2.50 -24.23
C LYS A 72 1.28 -3.42 -23.08
N ALA A 73 2.01 -3.42 -21.97
CA ALA A 73 1.68 -4.20 -20.79
C ALA A 73 0.36 -3.74 -20.14
N ASN A 74 0.10 -2.44 -20.14
CA ASN A 74 -1.09 -1.85 -19.51
C ASN A 74 -2.32 -1.78 -20.43
N ALA A 75 -2.12 -1.76 -21.75
CA ALA A 75 -3.20 -1.74 -22.75
C ALA A 75 -4.12 -2.99 -22.72
N ARG A 76 -3.68 -4.08 -22.07
CA ARG A 76 -4.44 -5.34 -21.97
C ARG A 76 -5.50 -5.37 -20.87
N THR A 77 -5.59 -4.31 -20.07
CA THR A 77 -6.57 -4.22 -18.97
C THR A 77 -7.90 -3.67 -19.46
N LEU A 78 -9.01 -4.02 -18.79
CA LEU A 78 -10.35 -3.55 -19.15
C LEU A 78 -10.48 -2.01 -19.12
N HIS A 79 -9.74 -1.40 -18.20
CA HIS A 79 -9.62 0.05 -18.05
C HIS A 79 -8.13 0.42 -17.98
N PRO A 80 -7.48 0.67 -19.13
CA PRO A 80 -6.06 1.00 -19.18
C PRO A 80 -5.72 2.22 -18.31
N PRO A 81 -4.71 2.11 -17.41
CA PRO A 81 -4.22 3.26 -16.66
C PRO A 81 -3.56 4.27 -17.59
N LEU A 82 -3.74 5.56 -17.28
CA LEU A 82 -3.04 6.68 -17.89
C LEU A 82 -1.64 6.78 -17.26
N LEU A 83 -0.66 6.17 -17.91
CA LEU A 83 0.73 6.21 -17.47
C LEU A 83 1.31 7.63 -17.57
N GLY A 84 2.02 8.04 -16.54
CA GLY A 84 2.63 9.37 -16.46
C GLY A 84 1.62 10.51 -16.30
N ALA A 85 0.38 10.22 -15.90
CA ALA A 85 -0.65 11.22 -15.64
C ALA A 85 -0.21 12.23 -14.58
N PHE A 86 0.46 11.77 -13.52
CA PHE A 86 0.94 12.63 -12.45
C PHE A 86 2.07 13.56 -12.92
N GLY A 87 3.13 13.01 -13.52
CA GLY A 87 4.23 13.81 -14.09
C GLY A 87 3.77 14.76 -15.19
N SER A 88 2.74 14.39 -15.96
CA SER A 88 2.14 15.27 -16.98
C SER A 88 1.40 16.45 -16.38
N ALA A 89 0.65 16.24 -15.30
CA ALA A 89 -0.08 17.31 -14.61
C ALA A 89 0.89 18.37 -14.06
N LEU A 90 1.96 17.91 -13.40
CA LEU A 90 3.03 18.79 -12.92
C LEU A 90 3.69 19.56 -14.07
N LYS A 91 4.09 18.86 -15.15
CA LYS A 91 4.72 19.51 -16.32
C LYS A 91 3.81 20.54 -16.98
N GLN A 92 2.51 20.24 -17.13
CA GLN A 92 1.53 21.15 -17.74
C GLN A 92 1.33 22.42 -16.90
N ALA A 93 1.46 22.32 -15.58
CA ALA A 93 1.42 23.46 -14.67
C ALA A 93 2.75 24.22 -14.58
N GLY A 94 3.77 23.83 -15.35
CA GLY A 94 5.08 24.47 -15.35
C GLY A 94 5.98 24.09 -14.17
N ILE A 95 5.61 23.07 -13.38
CA ILE A 95 6.43 22.57 -12.27
C ILE A 95 7.69 21.90 -12.84
N ARG A 96 8.86 22.34 -12.38
CA ARG A 96 10.16 21.79 -12.75
C ARG A 96 10.44 20.54 -11.91
N ILE A 97 10.48 19.39 -12.56
CA ILE A 97 10.72 18.10 -11.90
C ILE A 97 12.19 17.69 -12.09
N ALA A 98 12.86 17.34 -10.99
CA ALA A 98 14.17 16.71 -10.99
C ALA A 98 14.14 15.38 -10.23
N VAL A 99 15.06 14.50 -10.60
CA VAL A 99 15.25 13.18 -9.95
C VAL A 99 16.72 12.91 -9.69
N CYS A 100 17.07 12.34 -8.55
CA CYS A 100 18.44 11.90 -8.30
C CYS A 100 18.54 10.65 -7.46
N GLY A 101 19.67 9.94 -7.60
CA GLY A 101 19.91 8.68 -6.91
C GLY A 101 19.50 7.46 -7.74
N ASN A 102 19.83 6.28 -7.22
CA ASN A 102 19.51 5.01 -7.85
C ASN A 102 19.55 3.87 -6.81
N ALA A 103 18.96 2.74 -7.15
CA ALA A 103 19.09 1.46 -6.48
C ALA A 103 19.80 0.42 -7.37
N ASP A 104 20.76 0.88 -8.17
CA ASP A 104 21.56 0.06 -9.07
C ASP A 104 22.40 -0.95 -8.27
N THR A 105 22.57 -2.15 -8.84
CA THR A 105 23.52 -3.15 -8.37
C THR A 105 24.64 -3.30 -9.39
N ASN A 106 25.68 -4.07 -9.07
CA ASN A 106 26.80 -4.29 -9.99
C ASN A 106 26.41 -4.91 -11.34
N SER A 107 25.20 -5.50 -11.45
CA SER A 107 24.77 -6.24 -12.64
C SER A 107 23.42 -5.78 -13.20
N LYS A 108 22.64 -5.00 -12.45
CA LYS A 108 21.30 -4.57 -12.87
C LYS A 108 21.00 -3.16 -12.43
N SER A 109 20.38 -2.39 -13.32
CA SER A 109 19.84 -1.09 -12.95
C SER A 109 18.61 -1.24 -12.05
N GLY A 110 18.46 -0.33 -11.10
CA GLY A 110 17.35 -0.21 -10.16
C GLY A 110 16.90 1.23 -10.08
N ARG A 111 16.39 1.77 -11.18
CA ARG A 111 15.92 3.15 -11.29
C ARG A 111 14.41 3.20 -11.53
N GLU A 112 13.66 2.26 -10.96
CA GLU A 112 12.21 2.15 -11.14
C GLU A 112 11.44 3.39 -10.64
N PHE A 113 12.02 4.14 -9.69
CA PHE A 113 11.42 5.35 -9.12
C PHE A 113 11.11 6.44 -10.15
N ILE A 114 11.81 6.43 -11.29
CA ILE A 114 11.54 7.31 -12.44
C ILE A 114 10.11 7.18 -12.94
N LEU A 115 9.51 5.98 -12.86
CA LEU A 115 8.14 5.75 -13.33
C LEU A 115 7.10 6.57 -12.54
N ALA A 116 7.42 6.99 -11.32
CA ALA A 116 6.52 7.79 -10.49
C ALA A 116 6.32 9.22 -11.02
N LEU A 117 7.32 9.77 -11.72
CA LEU A 117 7.34 11.17 -12.11
C LEU A 117 7.49 11.40 -13.62
N MET A 118 7.66 10.34 -14.41
CA MET A 118 7.64 10.47 -15.87
C MET A 118 6.31 11.09 -16.35
N ASN A 119 6.39 11.91 -17.39
CA ASN A 119 5.21 12.39 -18.10
C ASN A 119 4.65 11.30 -19.04
N ALA A 120 3.53 11.60 -19.71
CA ALA A 120 2.86 10.72 -20.67
C ALA A 120 3.64 10.54 -21.98
N SER A 121 4.87 11.03 -22.07
CA SER A 121 5.83 10.73 -23.14
C SER A 121 7.00 9.92 -22.61
N GLY A 122 6.99 9.42 -21.37
CA GLY A 122 8.07 8.59 -20.81
C GLY A 122 9.35 9.37 -20.45
N LYS A 123 9.24 10.67 -20.17
CA LYS A 123 10.39 11.55 -19.90
C LYS A 123 10.24 12.35 -18.60
N ILE A 124 11.37 12.72 -18.00
CA ILE A 124 11.48 13.71 -16.91
C ILE A 124 12.47 14.80 -17.35
N ALA A 125 12.22 16.04 -16.94
CA ALA A 125 12.97 17.21 -17.42
C ALA A 125 14.46 17.17 -17.04
N MET A 126 14.79 16.75 -15.82
CA MET A 126 16.15 16.79 -15.28
C MET A 126 16.41 15.57 -14.39
N GLY A 127 17.64 15.05 -14.39
CA GLY A 127 18.05 14.12 -13.35
C GLY A 127 19.49 13.67 -13.38
N SER A 128 19.92 13.06 -12.27
CA SER A 128 21.27 12.50 -12.08
C SER A 128 21.17 11.12 -11.44
N LEU A 129 21.49 10.08 -12.21
CA LEU A 129 21.24 8.67 -11.86
C LEU A 129 22.50 7.81 -11.88
N GLY A 130 23.65 8.41 -12.19
CA GLY A 130 24.87 7.70 -12.54
C GLY A 130 25.53 6.93 -11.40
N ASP A 131 26.48 6.07 -11.77
CA ASP A 131 27.32 5.32 -10.83
C ASP A 131 28.22 6.23 -9.98
N ASP A 132 28.37 7.50 -10.35
CA ASP A 132 29.11 8.48 -9.55
C ASP A 132 28.44 8.78 -8.20
N LEU A 133 27.16 8.43 -8.04
CA LEU A 133 26.43 8.50 -6.77
C LEU A 133 26.70 7.29 -5.86
N LEU A 134 27.57 6.37 -6.27
CA LEU A 134 27.92 5.16 -5.55
C LEU A 134 29.40 5.16 -5.14
N ARG A 135 29.68 4.63 -3.96
CA ARG A 135 31.02 4.35 -3.48
C ARG A 135 31.20 2.86 -3.23
N LYS A 136 32.44 2.37 -3.40
CA LYS A 136 32.80 1.00 -3.04
C LYS A 136 32.79 0.83 -1.52
N ASN A 137 32.13 -0.21 -1.04
CA ASN A 137 32.09 -0.58 0.37
C ASN A 137 31.91 -2.10 0.52
N ALA A 138 33.00 -2.82 0.79
CA ALA A 138 32.99 -4.29 0.86
C ALA A 138 32.13 -4.86 2.01
N ALA A 139 31.74 -4.05 2.99
CA ALA A 139 30.86 -4.46 4.09
C ALA A 139 29.37 -4.32 3.76
N ARG A 140 29.03 -3.80 2.56
CA ARG A 140 27.66 -3.54 2.12
C ARG A 140 27.24 -4.51 0.99
N PRO A 141 25.93 -4.70 0.78
CA PRO A 141 25.41 -5.50 -0.32
C PRO A 141 26.04 -5.14 -1.67
N TYR A 142 26.39 -6.14 -2.47
CA TYR A 142 27.12 -6.00 -3.74
C TYR A 142 28.49 -5.30 -3.62
N GLY A 143 29.02 -5.06 -2.42
CA GLY A 143 30.28 -4.34 -2.22
C GLY A 143 30.19 -2.84 -2.56
N ILE A 144 28.99 -2.27 -2.58
CA ILE A 144 28.73 -0.87 -2.91
C ILE A 144 27.75 -0.24 -1.90
N GLN A 145 27.76 1.09 -1.83
CA GLN A 145 26.87 1.88 -1.00
C GLN A 145 26.58 3.20 -1.73
N THR A 146 25.42 3.79 -1.45
CA THR A 146 25.17 5.19 -1.82
C THR A 146 26.24 6.10 -1.21
N ASP A 147 26.82 6.97 -2.04
CA ASP A 147 27.67 8.06 -1.58
C ASP A 147 26.77 9.21 -1.14
N TYR A 148 26.38 9.20 0.13
CA TYR A 148 25.46 10.20 0.69
C TYR A 148 25.99 11.64 0.60
N GLU A 149 27.30 11.86 0.60
CA GLU A 149 27.86 13.20 0.41
C GLU A 149 27.66 13.67 -1.04
N ARG A 150 27.94 12.79 -2.01
CA ARG A 150 27.72 13.09 -3.44
C ARG A 150 26.23 13.26 -3.75
N LEU A 151 25.38 12.41 -3.18
CA LEU A 151 23.94 12.53 -3.30
C LEU A 151 23.45 13.87 -2.74
N TRP A 152 23.95 14.28 -1.57
CA TRP A 152 23.61 15.57 -0.96
C TRP A 152 24.03 16.77 -1.82
N ARG A 153 25.23 16.73 -2.42
CA ARG A 153 25.67 17.76 -3.39
C ARG A 153 24.72 17.84 -4.57
N THR A 154 24.32 16.69 -5.12
CA THR A 154 23.36 16.62 -6.23
C THR A 154 21.98 17.18 -5.87
N VAL A 155 21.49 16.90 -4.67
CA VAL A 155 20.26 17.50 -4.13
C VAL A 155 20.39 19.01 -4.00
N SER A 156 21.55 19.49 -3.54
CA SER A 156 21.84 20.93 -3.42
C SER A 156 21.86 21.63 -4.78
N ASP A 157 22.42 20.98 -5.81
CA ASP A 157 22.44 21.51 -7.18
C ASP A 157 21.03 21.64 -7.78
N PHE A 158 20.13 20.68 -7.46
CA PHE A 158 18.74 20.74 -7.89
C PHE A 158 17.84 21.62 -7.02
N TRP A 159 18.29 22.04 -5.83
CA TRP A 159 17.47 22.76 -4.85
C TRP A 159 16.84 24.04 -5.40
N GLU A 160 17.60 24.83 -6.16
CA GLU A 160 17.13 26.11 -6.73
C GLU A 160 16.45 25.94 -8.10
N SER A 161 16.72 24.82 -8.78
CA SER A 161 16.30 24.60 -10.17
C SER A 161 15.04 23.72 -10.30
N ALA A 162 14.65 23.00 -9.25
CA ALA A 162 13.49 22.12 -9.24
C ALA A 162 12.44 22.56 -8.20
N ASP A 163 11.17 22.49 -8.58
CA ASP A 163 10.03 22.71 -7.70
C ASP A 163 9.55 21.38 -7.07
N CYS A 164 9.89 20.26 -7.70
CA CYS A 164 9.62 18.91 -7.21
C CYS A 164 10.85 18.01 -7.45
N LEU A 165 11.47 17.55 -6.37
CA LEU A 165 12.65 16.69 -6.40
C LEU A 165 12.33 15.31 -5.79
N ALA A 166 12.57 14.23 -6.55
CA ALA A 166 12.55 12.88 -5.99
C ALA A 166 13.96 12.32 -5.83
N VAL A 167 14.23 11.76 -4.66
CA VAL A 167 15.53 11.21 -4.29
C VAL A 167 15.39 9.72 -3.97
N GLU A 168 16.15 8.87 -4.65
CA GLU A 168 16.25 7.43 -4.37
C GLU A 168 17.54 7.12 -3.59
N LEU A 169 17.40 6.68 -2.34
CA LEU A 169 18.56 6.35 -1.50
C LEU A 169 19.16 4.98 -1.85
N GLY A 170 18.36 4.04 -2.36
CA GLY A 170 18.81 2.77 -2.95
C GLY A 170 19.34 1.68 -2.02
N ASP A 171 19.98 2.01 -0.88
CA ASP A 171 20.67 1.00 -0.06
C ASP A 171 19.71 -0.05 0.55
N SER A 172 18.50 0.36 0.94
CA SER A 172 17.47 -0.57 1.44
C SER A 172 16.99 -1.52 0.35
N SER A 173 16.88 -1.02 -0.89
CA SER A 173 16.54 -1.81 -2.07
C SER A 173 17.65 -2.79 -2.46
N ARG A 174 18.93 -2.38 -2.38
CA ARG A 174 20.07 -3.29 -2.61
C ARG A 174 20.11 -4.41 -1.58
N LEU A 175 19.90 -4.09 -0.30
CA LEU A 175 19.83 -5.09 0.76
C LEU A 175 18.69 -6.09 0.52
N GLU A 176 17.51 -5.63 0.09
CA GLU A 176 16.38 -6.50 -0.20
C GLU A 176 16.63 -7.36 -1.46
N LYS A 177 17.31 -6.83 -2.49
CA LYS A 177 17.67 -7.58 -3.70
C LYS A 177 18.66 -8.73 -3.42
N GLU A 178 19.55 -8.56 -2.43
CA GLU A 178 20.55 -9.57 -2.02
C GLU A 178 20.14 -10.36 -0.76
N ARG A 179 18.89 -10.23 -0.31
CA ARG A 179 18.40 -10.74 0.99
C ARG A 179 18.75 -12.21 1.27
N ASP A 180 18.68 -13.06 0.24
CA ASP A 180 18.83 -14.52 0.36
C ASP A 180 20.30 -14.94 0.55
N ALA A 181 21.25 -14.01 0.40
CA ALA A 181 22.67 -14.24 0.66
C ALA A 181 23.08 -14.06 2.14
N PHE A 182 22.20 -13.50 2.98
CA PHE A 182 22.52 -13.16 4.36
C PHE A 182 21.87 -14.11 5.37
N LEU A 183 22.63 -14.45 6.42
CA LEU A 183 22.05 -15.04 7.63
C LEU A 183 21.05 -14.05 8.28
N PRO A 184 19.99 -14.53 8.97
CA PRO A 184 18.96 -13.66 9.54
C PRO A 184 19.49 -12.54 10.45
N GLU A 185 20.44 -12.85 11.34
CA GLU A 185 21.05 -11.86 12.25
C GLU A 185 21.86 -10.81 11.50
N GLN A 186 22.64 -11.23 10.51
CA GLN A 186 23.43 -10.31 9.68
C GLN A 186 22.51 -9.39 8.87
N ARG A 187 21.42 -9.93 8.33
CA ARG A 187 20.43 -9.15 7.58
C ARG A 187 19.77 -8.09 8.46
N LEU A 188 19.45 -8.43 9.71
CA LEU A 188 18.91 -7.49 10.68
C LEU A 188 19.92 -6.38 11.03
N ALA A 189 21.19 -6.74 11.25
CA ALA A 189 22.26 -5.79 11.51
C ALA A 189 22.46 -4.83 10.32
N LEU A 190 22.54 -5.35 9.10
CA LEU A 190 22.63 -4.53 7.88
C LEU A 190 21.41 -3.63 7.70
N ARG A 191 20.20 -4.14 7.95
CA ARG A 191 18.96 -3.34 7.85
C ARG A 191 18.97 -2.16 8.82
N ARG A 192 19.43 -2.38 10.06
CA ARG A 192 19.59 -1.30 11.03
C ARG A 192 20.59 -0.26 10.55
N GLN A 193 21.76 -0.69 10.10
CA GLN A 193 22.79 0.21 9.58
C GLN A 193 22.33 0.99 8.35
N THR A 194 21.56 0.38 7.44
CA THR A 194 20.99 1.07 6.28
C THR A 194 20.00 2.17 6.69
N ILE A 195 19.22 1.95 7.75
CA ILE A 195 18.32 2.98 8.28
C ILE A 195 19.14 4.09 8.96
N GLU A 196 20.18 3.74 9.72
CA GLU A 196 21.08 4.71 10.35
C GLU A 196 21.82 5.58 9.31
N ASP A 197 22.26 5.01 8.18
CA ASP A 197 22.83 5.79 7.07
C ASP A 197 21.82 6.77 6.46
N ALA A 198 20.58 6.31 6.23
CA ALA A 198 19.53 7.14 5.68
C ALA A 198 19.14 8.28 6.64
N ASP A 199 19.20 8.04 7.95
CA ASP A 199 18.95 9.05 8.98
C ASP A 199 19.93 10.24 8.88
N VAL A 200 21.21 9.98 8.56
CA VAL A 200 22.20 11.04 8.32
C VAL A 200 21.79 11.93 7.14
N PHE A 201 21.27 11.34 6.07
CA PHE A 201 20.75 12.10 4.93
C PHE A 201 19.51 12.93 5.30
N PHE A 202 18.60 12.36 6.08
CA PHE A 202 17.41 13.07 6.54
C PHE A 202 17.74 14.21 7.50
N ALA A 203 18.77 14.07 8.33
CA ALA A 203 19.27 15.15 9.18
C ALA A 203 19.79 16.33 8.33
N GLY A 204 20.55 16.06 7.27
CA GLY A 204 20.98 17.10 6.33
C GLY A 204 19.81 17.79 5.62
N LEU A 205 18.79 17.02 5.24
CA LEU A 205 17.57 17.55 4.63
C LEU A 205 16.78 18.46 5.59
N ALA A 206 16.67 18.07 6.86
CA ALA A 206 16.04 18.89 7.89
C ALA A 206 16.79 20.21 8.13
N ASP A 207 18.13 20.16 8.22
CA ASP A 207 18.99 21.35 8.37
C ASP A 207 18.86 22.30 7.18
N ARG A 208 18.83 21.76 5.95
CA ARG A 208 18.62 22.57 4.75
C ARG A 208 17.25 23.23 4.72
N CYS A 209 16.19 22.52 5.10
CA CYS A 209 14.85 23.10 5.18
C CYS A 209 14.80 24.26 6.20
N GLN A 210 15.51 24.13 7.31
CA GLN A 210 15.56 25.16 8.35
C GLN A 210 16.41 26.38 7.93
N THR A 211 17.49 26.17 7.20
CA THR A 211 18.40 27.25 6.77
C THR A 211 17.94 27.97 5.51
N ALA A 212 17.30 27.27 4.57
CA ALA A 212 16.82 27.84 3.31
C ALA A 212 15.49 28.60 3.44
N LEU A 213 14.73 28.37 4.51
CA LEU A 213 13.45 29.02 4.80
C LEU A 213 13.51 29.80 6.12
N PRO A 214 14.27 30.93 6.20
CA PRO A 214 14.23 31.77 7.38
C PRO A 214 12.80 32.29 7.62
N GLU A 215 12.44 32.47 8.90
CA GLU A 215 11.12 32.96 9.31
C GLU A 215 10.77 34.27 8.56
N GLY A 216 9.77 34.21 7.67
CA GLY A 216 9.24 35.38 6.97
C GLY A 216 9.36 35.39 5.44
N ASP A 217 10.10 34.46 4.81
CA ASP A 217 10.35 34.49 3.36
C ASP A 217 9.25 33.84 2.49
N GLY A 218 8.17 33.33 3.10
CA GLY A 218 6.99 32.83 2.40
C GLY A 218 7.16 31.53 1.58
N GLY A 219 8.38 31.03 1.41
CA GLY A 219 8.65 29.73 0.82
C GLY A 219 8.22 28.58 1.74
N GLU A 220 7.60 27.55 1.18
CA GLU A 220 7.24 26.33 1.89
C GLU A 220 7.95 25.13 1.26
N VAL A 221 8.45 24.22 2.09
CA VAL A 221 9.00 22.93 1.64
C VAL A 221 8.21 21.81 2.31
N MET A 222 7.72 20.87 1.49
CA MET A 222 7.10 19.64 1.95
C MET A 222 8.01 18.45 1.64
N VAL A 223 8.33 17.69 2.67
CA VAL A 223 9.18 16.50 2.60
C VAL A 223 8.31 15.27 2.76
N LEU A 224 8.39 14.32 1.82
CA LEU A 224 7.73 13.03 1.91
C LEU A 224 8.77 11.91 1.91
N MET A 225 8.75 11.10 2.97
CA MET A 225 9.50 9.84 3.00
C MET A 225 8.52 8.71 2.71
N VAL A 226 8.74 8.00 1.61
CA VAL A 226 7.78 7.05 1.07
C VAL A 226 8.46 5.71 0.85
N SER A 227 7.86 4.64 1.39
CA SER A 227 8.17 3.27 0.98
C SER A 227 7.02 2.78 0.08
N PRO A 228 7.19 2.74 -1.25
CA PRO A 228 6.07 2.49 -2.17
C PRO A 228 5.73 1.00 -2.31
N TYR A 229 6.55 0.10 -1.78
CA TYR A 229 6.30 -1.34 -1.77
C TYR A 229 6.85 -2.00 -0.48
N PRO A 230 6.17 -3.05 0.03
CA PRO A 230 6.63 -3.82 1.19
C PRO A 230 7.84 -4.70 0.87
N ALA A 231 8.67 -4.96 1.89
CA ALA A 231 9.70 -5.98 1.85
C ALA A 231 9.09 -7.39 1.65
N ARG A 232 9.84 -8.34 1.10
CA ARG A 232 9.31 -9.67 0.74
C ARG A 232 8.79 -10.45 1.95
N ASP A 233 9.48 -10.42 3.10
CA ASP A 233 8.97 -11.06 4.33
C ASP A 233 7.59 -10.53 4.72
N ALA A 234 7.40 -9.21 4.62
CA ALA A 234 6.12 -8.58 4.95
C ALA A 234 5.03 -8.96 3.93
N GLN A 235 5.39 -9.23 2.67
CA GLN A 235 4.48 -9.77 1.66
C GLN A 235 4.07 -11.22 1.97
N ASP A 236 5.04 -12.06 2.32
CA ASP A 236 4.83 -13.47 2.66
C ASP A 236 3.94 -13.60 3.91
N GLU A 237 4.10 -12.68 4.85
CA GLU A 237 3.27 -12.54 6.05
C GLU A 237 1.93 -11.80 5.79
N GLY A 238 1.62 -11.35 4.58
CA GLY A 238 0.39 -10.60 4.28
C GLY A 238 0.28 -9.23 4.98
N ASN A 239 1.39 -8.70 5.49
CA ASN A 239 1.56 -7.37 6.08
C ASN A 239 2.09 -6.38 5.02
N THR A 240 1.26 -6.05 4.03
CA THR A 240 1.71 -5.31 2.84
C THR A 240 1.50 -3.80 2.91
N LEU A 241 1.10 -3.25 4.06
CA LEU A 241 1.01 -1.80 4.24
C LEU A 241 2.41 -1.23 4.48
N THR A 242 2.68 -0.06 3.92
CA THR A 242 4.00 0.59 4.03
C THR A 242 3.93 1.91 4.78
N PRO A 243 5.02 2.34 5.45
CA PRO A 243 5.06 3.62 6.14
C PRO A 243 5.18 4.80 5.15
N VAL A 244 4.64 5.95 5.55
CA VAL A 244 4.83 7.25 4.92
C VAL A 244 5.01 8.27 6.04
N LEU A 245 6.05 9.09 5.95
CA LEU A 245 6.26 10.24 6.83
C LEU A 245 6.17 11.50 5.97
N ILE A 246 5.52 12.53 6.50
CA ILE A 246 5.39 13.83 5.83
C ILE A 246 5.77 14.93 6.84
N SER A 247 6.55 15.90 6.38
CA SER A 247 6.89 17.10 7.13
C SER A 247 6.67 18.33 6.23
N GLY A 248 6.15 19.41 6.79
CA GLY A 248 5.87 20.67 6.09
C GLY A 248 5.02 21.60 6.94
N SER A 249 4.93 22.88 6.57
CA SER A 249 4.18 23.92 7.31
C SER A 249 2.72 23.55 7.60
N SER A 250 2.07 22.87 6.64
CA SER A 250 0.68 22.41 6.73
C SER A 250 0.48 21.14 7.59
N PHE A 251 1.55 20.53 8.10
CA PHE A 251 1.51 19.27 8.85
C PHE A 251 2.03 19.46 10.27
N THR A 252 1.13 19.73 11.22
CA THR A 252 1.45 20.02 12.63
C THR A 252 1.69 18.77 13.50
N GLY A 253 1.96 17.61 12.89
CA GLY A 253 2.15 16.32 13.56
C GLY A 253 0.85 15.52 13.78
N GLY A 254 1.02 14.23 14.12
CA GLY A 254 -0.07 13.27 14.32
C GLY A 254 -0.17 12.21 13.20
N LEU A 255 -1.36 11.62 13.05
CA LEU A 255 -1.61 10.61 12.01
C LEU A 255 -2.05 11.26 10.70
N LEU A 256 -1.63 10.68 9.58
CA LEU A 256 -2.13 11.08 8.27
C LEU A 256 -3.56 10.59 8.07
N TYR A 257 -4.43 11.46 7.58
CA TYR A 257 -5.80 11.16 7.21
C TYR A 257 -6.04 11.46 5.73
N SER A 258 -6.84 10.61 5.08
CA SER A 258 -7.31 10.79 3.71
C SER A 258 -8.81 10.61 3.64
N ALA A 259 -9.49 11.48 2.88
CA ALA A 259 -10.90 11.29 2.56
C ALA A 259 -11.15 10.02 1.71
N SER A 260 -10.13 9.47 1.05
CA SER A 260 -10.19 8.21 0.31
C SER A 260 -10.48 7.01 1.22
N THR A 261 -9.88 7.01 2.42
CA THR A 261 -9.96 5.90 3.37
C THR A 261 -10.89 6.18 4.54
N LYS A 262 -11.06 7.46 4.91
CA LYS A 262 -11.81 7.93 6.07
C LYS A 262 -11.35 7.33 7.39
N LYS A 263 -10.06 6.95 7.48
CA LYS A 263 -9.47 6.30 8.66
C LYS A 263 -8.10 6.89 8.96
N ASP A 264 -7.91 7.32 10.20
CA ASP A 264 -6.63 7.87 10.67
C ASP A 264 -5.52 6.82 10.57
N GLY A 265 -4.35 7.24 10.09
CA GLY A 265 -3.19 6.37 9.90
C GLY A 265 -3.27 5.43 8.69
N LEU A 266 -4.37 5.49 7.92
CA LEU A 266 -4.54 4.69 6.70
C LEU A 266 -4.77 5.62 5.51
N ILE A 267 -3.89 5.52 4.51
CA ILE A 267 -3.93 6.30 3.28
C ILE A 267 -3.70 5.39 2.07
N THR A 268 -3.94 5.86 0.86
CA THR A 268 -3.65 5.16 -0.39
C THR A 268 -2.46 5.78 -1.12
N ILE A 269 -1.81 5.02 -1.99
CA ILE A 269 -0.70 5.53 -2.82
C ILE A 269 -1.10 6.72 -3.70
N GLY A 270 -2.35 6.77 -4.17
CA GLY A 270 -2.87 7.90 -4.97
C GLY A 270 -3.10 9.18 -4.17
N ASP A 271 -3.21 9.08 -2.85
CA ASP A 271 -3.32 10.26 -1.98
C ASP A 271 -2.02 11.08 -1.97
N LEU A 272 -0.87 10.42 -2.19
CA LEU A 272 0.42 11.11 -2.32
C LEU A 272 0.42 12.07 -3.53
N GLN A 273 -0.07 11.61 -4.68
CA GLN A 273 -0.18 12.45 -5.88
C GLN A 273 -1.02 13.69 -5.60
N SER A 274 -2.19 13.48 -4.97
CA SER A 274 -3.15 14.55 -4.69
C SER A 274 -2.60 15.54 -3.66
N THR A 275 -1.80 15.06 -2.72
CA THR A 275 -1.13 15.91 -1.72
C THR A 275 -0.05 16.76 -2.37
N ILE A 276 0.80 16.19 -3.23
CA ILE A 276 1.84 16.93 -3.95
C ILE A 276 1.23 17.98 -4.88
N LEU A 277 0.17 17.62 -5.63
CA LEU A 277 -0.54 18.56 -6.50
C LEU A 277 -1.15 19.71 -5.69
N ALA A 278 -1.81 19.42 -4.57
CA ALA A 278 -2.41 20.45 -3.72
C ALA A 278 -1.36 21.38 -3.11
N PHE A 279 -0.24 20.84 -2.65
CA PHE A 279 0.86 21.63 -2.09
C PHE A 279 1.48 22.57 -3.13
N LEU A 280 1.66 22.10 -4.37
CA LEU A 280 2.20 22.90 -5.46
C LEU A 280 1.16 23.82 -6.12
N GLY A 281 -0.07 23.89 -5.60
CA GLY A 281 -1.14 24.70 -6.18
C GLY A 281 -1.59 24.25 -7.58
N VAL A 282 -1.36 22.99 -7.93
CA VAL A 282 -1.73 22.42 -9.23
C VAL A 282 -3.12 21.80 -9.18
N ASP A 283 -3.98 22.18 -10.14
CA ASP A 283 -5.31 21.60 -10.28
C ASP A 283 -5.22 20.08 -10.49
N LYS A 284 -5.90 19.34 -9.61
CA LYS A 284 -5.90 17.88 -9.66
C LYS A 284 -6.70 17.38 -10.87
N PRO A 285 -6.09 16.62 -11.80
CA PRO A 285 -6.84 16.01 -12.90
C PRO A 285 -7.95 15.10 -12.38
N ALA A 286 -9.13 15.14 -13.02
CA ALA A 286 -10.29 14.32 -12.62
C ALA A 286 -10.00 12.81 -12.64
N ALA A 287 -9.04 12.38 -13.45
CA ALA A 287 -8.61 10.98 -13.53
C ALA A 287 -7.90 10.49 -12.26
N ILE A 288 -7.27 11.38 -11.48
CA ILE A 288 -6.58 11.04 -10.22
C ILE A 288 -7.60 11.01 -9.10
N THR A 289 -7.84 9.82 -8.56
CA THR A 289 -8.93 9.54 -7.60
C THR A 289 -8.56 9.82 -6.14
N GLY A 290 -7.26 9.86 -5.82
CA GLY A 290 -6.76 10.15 -4.49
C GLY A 290 -7.22 11.50 -3.94
N GLN A 291 -7.01 11.70 -2.64
CA GLN A 291 -7.41 12.90 -1.91
C GLN A 291 -6.20 13.50 -1.19
N PRO A 292 -6.07 14.84 -1.13
CA PRO A 292 -5.01 15.49 -0.36
C PRO A 292 -5.02 15.04 1.10
N LEU A 293 -3.83 14.76 1.62
CA LEU A 293 -3.65 14.33 3.00
C LEU A 293 -3.75 15.51 3.95
N VAL A 294 -4.27 15.23 5.15
CA VAL A 294 -4.26 16.18 6.26
C VAL A 294 -3.70 15.51 7.52
N ALA A 295 -3.03 16.30 8.35
CA ALA A 295 -2.63 15.85 9.68
C ALA A 295 -3.84 15.84 10.63
N ARG A 296 -4.02 14.74 11.36
CA ARG A 296 -4.94 14.65 12.49
C ARG A 296 -4.12 14.65 13.78
N PRO A 297 -4.14 15.75 14.56
CA PRO A 297 -3.44 15.80 15.83
C PRO A 297 -3.95 14.71 16.78
N SER A 298 -3.05 14.09 17.53
CA SER A 298 -3.45 13.31 18.70
C SER A 298 -3.94 14.30 19.76
N GLU A 299 -5.17 14.14 20.26
CA GLU A 299 -5.83 15.08 21.20
C GLU A 299 -5.08 15.26 22.55
N LEU A 300 -3.94 14.58 22.75
CA LEU A 300 -3.21 14.55 24.01
C LEU A 300 -1.73 14.87 23.78
N THR A 301 -1.27 15.99 24.36
CA THR A 301 0.12 16.28 24.80
C THR A 301 1.19 16.77 23.79
N ARG A 302 2.35 17.16 24.36
CA ARG A 302 3.47 17.95 23.77
C ARG A 302 4.04 17.35 22.47
N PRO A 303 4.69 18.16 21.61
CA PRO A 303 5.19 17.71 20.30
C PRO A 303 6.10 16.46 20.33
N SER A 304 6.96 16.31 21.34
CA SER A 304 7.87 15.16 21.45
C SER A 304 7.18 13.85 21.84
N ASP A 305 6.14 13.91 22.67
CA ASP A 305 5.35 12.74 23.08
C ASP A 305 4.45 12.26 21.93
N SER A 306 4.12 13.18 21.01
CA SER A 306 3.22 12.93 19.88
C SER A 306 3.77 11.92 18.86
N VAL A 307 5.08 11.93 18.57
CA VAL A 307 5.68 11.06 17.53
C VAL A 307 5.74 9.61 18.00
N ALA A 308 6.22 9.37 19.23
CA ALA A 308 6.26 8.03 19.80
C ALA A 308 4.84 7.45 19.97
N GLN A 309 3.87 8.28 20.39
CA GLN A 309 2.48 7.88 20.51
C GLN A 309 1.85 7.57 19.14
N ALA A 310 2.01 8.45 18.15
CA ALA A 310 1.52 8.22 16.79
C ALA A 310 2.15 6.97 16.16
N GLY A 311 3.46 6.76 16.39
CA GLY A 311 4.16 5.54 15.98
C GLY A 311 3.57 4.28 16.61
N ASN A 312 3.28 4.30 17.91
CA ASN A 312 2.63 3.18 18.60
C ASN A 312 1.20 2.95 18.09
N GLN A 313 0.40 4.01 17.92
CA GLN A 313 -0.94 3.91 17.34
C GLN A 313 -0.91 3.29 15.94
N LEU A 314 0.04 3.72 15.10
CA LEU A 314 0.22 3.18 13.76
C LEU A 314 0.67 1.71 13.79
N TYR A 315 1.57 1.35 14.71
CA TYR A 315 2.01 -0.03 14.92
C TYR A 315 0.85 -0.95 15.32
N LEU A 316 0.02 -0.53 16.29
CA LEU A 316 -1.15 -1.29 16.74
C LEU A 316 -2.20 -1.40 15.63
N LEU A 317 -2.43 -0.33 14.88
CA LEU A 317 -3.33 -0.32 13.73
C LEU A 317 -2.86 -1.31 12.65
N ASN A 318 -1.59 -1.23 12.26
CA ASN A 318 -1.01 -2.11 11.27
C ASN A 318 -1.03 -3.58 11.72
N SER A 319 -0.64 -3.84 12.97
CA SER A 319 -0.63 -5.18 13.55
C SER A 319 -2.02 -5.81 13.52
N ARG A 320 -3.07 -5.03 13.83
CA ARG A 320 -4.46 -5.49 13.74
C ARG A 320 -4.85 -5.83 12.30
N ILE A 321 -4.61 -4.92 11.36
CA ILE A 321 -4.94 -5.12 9.95
C ILE A 321 -4.23 -6.37 9.39
N ALA A 322 -2.95 -6.54 9.70
CA ALA A 322 -2.16 -7.69 9.28
C ALA A 322 -2.75 -9.00 9.83
N LYS A 323 -3.03 -9.09 11.13
CA LYS A 323 -3.61 -10.29 11.76
C LYS A 323 -4.96 -10.69 11.15
N ILE A 324 -5.83 -9.71 10.90
CA ILE A 324 -7.12 -9.95 10.22
C ILE A 324 -6.87 -10.45 8.80
N ASN A 325 -5.98 -9.80 8.04
CA ASN A 325 -5.69 -10.16 6.66
C ASN A 325 -5.11 -11.58 6.53
N ILE A 326 -4.18 -11.95 7.41
CA ILE A 326 -3.59 -13.30 7.49
C ILE A 326 -4.65 -14.34 7.82
N SER A 327 -5.49 -14.07 8.82
CA SER A 327 -6.53 -14.99 9.28
C SER A 327 -7.67 -15.16 8.27
N ARG A 328 -7.81 -14.23 7.33
CA ARG A 328 -8.95 -14.19 6.40
C ARG A 328 -9.04 -15.41 5.49
N SER A 329 -7.98 -15.74 4.79
CA SER A 329 -7.99 -16.85 3.82
C SER A 329 -8.28 -18.21 4.49
N PRO A 330 -7.64 -18.58 5.63
CA PRO A 330 -7.99 -19.79 6.37
C PRO A 330 -9.44 -19.82 6.85
N VAL A 331 -9.93 -18.75 7.48
CA VAL A 331 -11.29 -18.70 8.03
C VAL A 331 -12.34 -18.82 6.92
N LEU A 332 -12.22 -18.04 5.84
CA LEU A 332 -13.20 -18.05 4.75
C LEU A 332 -13.20 -19.39 4.00
N LYS A 333 -12.03 -19.97 3.71
CA LYS A 333 -11.95 -21.30 3.09
C LYS A 333 -12.58 -22.37 3.98
N SER A 334 -12.28 -22.35 5.28
CA SER A 334 -12.83 -23.32 6.23
C SER A 334 -14.35 -23.20 6.33
N PHE A 335 -14.87 -21.97 6.35
CA PHE A 335 -16.31 -21.69 6.35
C PHE A 335 -17.00 -22.17 5.07
N VAL A 336 -16.45 -21.85 3.90
CA VAL A 336 -17.01 -22.30 2.61
C VAL A 336 -16.97 -23.83 2.49
N ILE A 337 -15.88 -24.48 2.89
CA ILE A 337 -15.77 -25.94 2.90
C ILE A 337 -16.82 -26.54 3.85
N ALA A 338 -16.99 -25.99 5.04
CA ALA A 338 -18.02 -26.43 5.98
C ALA A 338 -19.42 -26.29 5.38
N GLN A 339 -19.74 -25.16 4.73
CA GLN A 339 -21.00 -24.98 4.00
C GLN A 339 -21.22 -26.06 2.94
N ILE A 340 -20.21 -26.32 2.11
CA ILE A 340 -20.27 -27.35 1.05
C ILE A 340 -20.56 -28.72 1.66
N ILE A 341 -19.85 -29.12 2.73
CA ILE A 341 -20.05 -30.41 3.40
C ILE A 341 -21.48 -30.54 3.94
N VAL A 342 -21.99 -29.50 4.59
CA VAL A 342 -23.35 -29.50 5.17
C VAL A 342 -24.41 -29.58 4.07
N LEU A 343 -24.24 -28.84 2.97
CA LEU A 343 -25.16 -28.87 1.83
C LEU A 343 -25.13 -30.21 1.10
N ILE A 344 -23.95 -30.82 0.92
CA ILE A 344 -23.82 -32.16 0.34
C ILE A 344 -24.49 -33.18 1.24
N LEU A 345 -24.25 -33.13 2.56
CA LEU A 345 -24.90 -34.04 3.51
C LEU A 345 -26.43 -33.89 3.44
N ALA A 346 -26.94 -32.66 3.38
CA ALA A 346 -28.36 -32.39 3.19
C ALA A 346 -28.91 -33.01 1.90
N LEU A 347 -28.21 -32.81 0.78
CA LEU A 347 -28.59 -33.36 -0.52
C LEU A 347 -28.61 -34.89 -0.49
N LEU A 348 -27.58 -35.54 0.06
CA LEU A 348 -27.49 -37.00 0.13
C LEU A 348 -28.65 -37.59 0.95
N LEU A 349 -29.03 -36.96 2.08
CA LEU A 349 -30.16 -37.44 2.87
C LEU A 349 -31.50 -37.33 2.13
N ILE A 350 -31.67 -36.29 1.32
CA ILE A 350 -32.85 -36.11 0.47
C ILE A 350 -32.87 -37.14 -0.66
N VAL A 351 -31.76 -37.28 -1.39
CA VAL A 351 -31.64 -38.19 -2.55
C VAL A 351 -31.80 -39.66 -2.15
N PHE A 352 -31.20 -40.08 -1.03
CA PHE A 352 -31.31 -41.45 -0.53
C PHE A 352 -32.55 -41.69 0.34
N GLY A 353 -33.46 -40.70 0.45
CA GLY A 353 -34.73 -40.85 1.16
C GLY A 353 -34.58 -41.21 2.64
N VAL A 354 -33.54 -40.74 3.32
CA VAL A 354 -33.26 -41.11 4.72
C VAL A 354 -34.24 -40.40 5.66
N GLN A 355 -35.27 -41.10 6.12
CA GLN A 355 -36.33 -40.55 6.98
C GLN A 355 -36.02 -40.60 8.49
N LYS A 356 -34.75 -40.49 8.89
CA LYS A 356 -34.37 -40.53 10.32
C LYS A 356 -34.56 -39.16 10.98
N THR A 357 -35.58 -39.02 11.81
CA THR A 357 -35.94 -37.74 12.50
C THR A 357 -34.77 -37.10 13.25
N ARG A 358 -33.97 -37.88 14.00
CA ARG A 358 -32.81 -37.35 14.74
C ARG A 358 -31.75 -36.74 13.82
N LEU A 359 -31.54 -37.35 12.65
CA LEU A 359 -30.54 -36.90 11.69
C LEU A 359 -31.01 -35.63 10.98
N PHE A 360 -32.30 -35.54 10.66
CA PHE A 360 -32.91 -34.32 10.12
C PHE A 360 -32.83 -33.15 11.11
N LEU A 361 -33.11 -33.39 12.40
CA LEU A 361 -32.98 -32.37 13.45
C LEU A 361 -31.52 -31.90 13.61
N PHE A 362 -30.57 -32.83 13.60
CA PHE A 362 -29.15 -32.50 13.65
C PHE A 362 -28.72 -31.64 12.45
N LEU A 363 -29.13 -32.01 11.24
CA LEU A 363 -28.83 -31.24 10.03
C LEU A 363 -29.47 -29.85 10.06
N ARG A 364 -30.71 -29.73 10.53
CA ARG A 364 -31.38 -28.43 10.70
C ARG A 364 -30.62 -27.54 11.68
N TRP A 365 -30.13 -28.11 12.77
CA TRP A 365 -29.28 -27.39 13.73
C TRP A 365 -27.96 -26.95 13.08
N LEU A 366 -27.31 -27.85 12.33
CA LEU A 366 -26.04 -27.58 11.65
C LEU A 366 -26.17 -26.48 10.59
N MET A 367 -27.26 -26.45 9.83
CA MET A 367 -27.57 -25.38 8.88
C MET A 367 -27.75 -24.03 9.58
N ALA A 368 -28.46 -24.00 10.71
CA ALA A 368 -28.62 -22.78 11.51
C ALA A 368 -27.29 -22.33 12.17
N PHE A 369 -26.46 -23.28 12.61
CA PHE A 369 -25.11 -23.02 13.11
C PHE A 369 -24.26 -22.33 12.04
N VAL A 370 -24.20 -22.91 10.84
CA VAL A 370 -23.49 -22.34 9.71
C VAL A 370 -24.05 -20.96 9.32
N ALA A 371 -25.38 -20.78 9.35
CA ALA A 371 -26.01 -19.49 9.10
C ALA A 371 -25.67 -18.43 10.16
N SER A 372 -25.30 -18.83 11.38
CA SER A 372 -24.93 -17.92 12.47
C SER A 372 -23.46 -17.47 12.40
N VAL A 373 -22.60 -18.16 11.63
CA VAL A 373 -21.17 -17.85 11.52
C VAL A 373 -20.89 -16.42 11.03
N PRO A 374 -21.54 -15.90 9.97
CA PRO A 374 -21.32 -14.51 9.53
C PRO A 374 -21.59 -13.47 10.62
N LEU A 375 -22.64 -13.67 11.43
CA LEU A 375 -22.93 -12.79 12.56
C LEU A 375 -21.83 -12.89 13.64
N GLY A 376 -21.36 -14.09 13.94
CA GLY A 376 -20.24 -14.30 14.87
C GLY A 376 -18.97 -13.58 14.41
N LEU A 377 -18.62 -13.70 13.13
CA LEU A 377 -17.47 -13.02 12.54
C LEU A 377 -17.63 -11.50 12.48
N LEU A 378 -18.85 -10.98 12.31
CA LEU A 378 -19.13 -9.54 12.37
C LEU A 378 -18.93 -8.99 13.79
N VAL A 379 -19.39 -9.71 14.81
CA VAL A 379 -19.33 -9.26 16.21
C VAL A 379 -17.97 -9.55 16.87
N GLN A 380 -17.20 -10.49 16.32
CA GLN A 380 -15.88 -10.89 16.81
C GLN A 380 -14.94 -9.72 17.18
N PRO A 381 -14.85 -8.62 16.41
CA PRO A 381 -13.95 -7.51 16.73
C PRO A 381 -14.20 -6.85 18.10
N LEU A 382 -15.36 -7.05 18.72
CA LEU A 382 -15.64 -6.58 20.09
C LEU A 382 -14.71 -7.20 21.14
N THR A 383 -14.09 -8.36 20.86
CA THR A 383 -13.14 -8.99 21.78
C THR A 383 -11.77 -8.34 21.79
N ALA A 384 -11.48 -7.45 20.82
CA ALA A 384 -10.16 -6.85 20.56
C ALA A 384 -9.01 -7.88 20.40
N ARG A 385 -9.36 -9.12 20.09
CA ARG A 385 -8.46 -10.28 19.95
C ARG A 385 -8.48 -10.74 18.51
N PHE A 386 -7.32 -10.80 17.86
CA PHE A 386 -7.25 -11.00 16.41
C PHE A 386 -6.39 -12.20 16.02
N GLU A 387 -6.00 -13.04 16.99
CA GLU A 387 -5.34 -14.31 16.68
C GLU A 387 -6.31 -15.29 16.05
N LEU A 388 -5.84 -16.08 15.08
CA LEU A 388 -6.69 -17.03 14.34
C LEU A 388 -7.47 -17.98 15.27
N SER A 389 -6.80 -18.50 16.30
CA SER A 389 -7.41 -19.41 17.28
C SER A 389 -8.52 -18.72 18.09
N GLU A 390 -8.33 -17.45 18.46
CA GLU A 390 -9.29 -16.67 19.22
C GLU A 390 -10.51 -16.30 18.35
N ILE A 391 -10.28 -15.92 17.09
CA ILE A 391 -11.33 -15.65 16.11
C ILE A 391 -12.21 -16.88 15.93
N LEU A 392 -11.60 -18.04 15.69
CA LEU A 392 -12.32 -19.30 15.47
C LEU A 392 -13.09 -19.74 16.72
N LEU A 393 -12.43 -19.73 17.89
CA LEU A 393 -13.06 -20.11 19.16
C LEU A 393 -14.27 -19.23 19.47
N PHE A 394 -14.11 -17.91 19.39
CA PHE A 394 -15.21 -16.98 19.61
C PHE A 394 -16.36 -17.23 18.63
N THR A 395 -16.05 -17.35 17.34
CA THR A 395 -17.05 -17.53 16.29
C THR A 395 -17.84 -18.84 16.48
N ILE A 396 -17.17 -19.94 16.83
CA ILE A 396 -17.81 -21.24 17.07
C ILE A 396 -18.73 -21.16 18.29
N LEU A 397 -18.24 -20.63 19.41
CA LEU A 397 -19.04 -20.52 20.64
C LEU A 397 -20.24 -19.58 20.45
N PHE A 398 -20.02 -18.44 19.79
CA PHE A 398 -21.06 -17.47 19.50
C PHE A 398 -22.11 -18.04 18.54
N ALA A 399 -21.70 -18.70 17.46
CA ALA A 399 -22.61 -19.34 16.51
C ALA A 399 -23.45 -20.44 17.19
N ALA A 400 -22.83 -21.25 18.07
CA ALA A 400 -23.55 -22.27 18.85
C ALA A 400 -24.59 -21.64 19.79
N LEU A 401 -24.23 -20.55 20.48
CA LEU A 401 -25.12 -19.82 21.37
C LEU A 401 -26.31 -19.22 20.62
N ILE A 402 -26.07 -18.50 19.51
CA ILE A 402 -27.13 -17.91 18.69
C ILE A 402 -28.05 -18.99 18.12
N THR A 403 -27.49 -20.11 17.68
CA THR A 403 -28.28 -21.25 17.21
C THR A 403 -29.16 -21.81 18.32
N LEU A 404 -28.62 -21.99 19.52
CA LEU A 404 -29.38 -22.46 20.67
C LEU A 404 -30.55 -21.52 21.00
N ILE A 405 -30.30 -20.21 21.00
CA ILE A 405 -31.32 -19.17 21.25
C ILE A 405 -32.39 -19.19 20.14
N ALA A 406 -32.00 -19.32 18.88
CA ALA A 406 -32.93 -19.39 17.75
C ALA A 406 -33.86 -20.62 17.80
N PHE A 407 -33.37 -21.76 18.32
CA PHE A 407 -34.20 -22.94 18.54
C PHE A 407 -35.04 -22.86 19.82
N TRP A 408 -34.51 -22.24 20.90
CA TRP A 408 -35.21 -22.13 22.17
C TRP A 408 -36.37 -21.11 22.13
N SER A 409 -36.15 -19.99 21.44
CA SER A 409 -37.19 -18.97 21.20
C SER A 409 -38.36 -19.49 20.37
N ASN A 410 -38.19 -20.65 19.75
CA ASN A 410 -39.14 -21.18 18.79
C ASN A 410 -39.55 -22.64 19.06
N LYS A 411 -40.02 -22.88 20.28
CA LYS A 411 -40.53 -24.20 20.71
C LYS A 411 -41.76 -24.69 19.93
N GLN A 412 -42.46 -23.83 19.17
CA GLN A 412 -43.71 -24.17 18.46
C GLN A 412 -43.68 -23.91 16.93
N GLY A 413 -42.57 -23.40 16.37
CA GLY A 413 -42.50 -22.91 14.99
C GLY A 413 -42.37 -23.96 13.90
N LYS A 414 -42.85 -23.60 12.70
CA LYS A 414 -42.78 -24.41 11.47
C LYS A 414 -41.33 -24.57 10.98
N ASN A 415 -41.14 -25.42 9.98
CA ASN A 415 -39.83 -25.71 9.38
C ASN A 415 -39.23 -24.44 8.74
N GLY A 416 -38.15 -23.89 9.31
CA GLY A 416 -37.32 -22.82 8.72
C GLY A 416 -37.15 -21.55 9.56
N GLU A 417 -37.97 -21.34 10.57
CA GLU A 417 -38.02 -20.09 11.35
C GLU A 417 -36.72 -19.72 12.11
N PRO A 418 -35.92 -20.66 12.67
CA PRO A 418 -34.64 -20.32 13.32
C PRO A 418 -33.65 -19.61 12.39
N ILE A 419 -33.62 -19.99 11.11
CA ILE A 419 -32.76 -19.35 10.11
C ILE A 419 -33.24 -17.92 9.83
N GLY A 420 -34.56 -17.69 9.79
CA GLY A 420 -35.14 -16.36 9.64
C GLY A 420 -34.76 -15.43 10.79
N ILE A 421 -34.79 -15.92 12.04
CA ILE A 421 -34.33 -15.16 13.21
C ILE A 421 -32.85 -14.79 13.07
N ILE A 422 -32.00 -15.75 12.72
CA ILE A 422 -30.56 -15.50 12.52
C ILE A 422 -30.33 -14.45 11.43
N ALA A 423 -31.01 -14.58 10.28
CA ALA A 423 -30.91 -13.62 9.19
C ALA A 423 -31.34 -12.21 9.60
N LEU A 424 -32.43 -12.07 10.37
CA LEU A 424 -32.87 -10.78 10.92
C LEU A 424 -31.84 -10.19 11.88
N LEU A 425 -31.26 -11.00 12.77
CA LEU A 425 -30.20 -10.56 13.67
C LEU A 425 -28.95 -10.10 12.91
N THR A 426 -28.54 -10.84 11.88
CA THR A 426 -27.44 -10.45 10.99
C THR A 426 -27.73 -9.13 10.28
N ALA A 427 -28.92 -8.99 9.68
CA ALA A 427 -29.33 -7.77 9.00
C ALA A 427 -29.33 -6.56 9.95
N PHE A 428 -29.86 -6.72 11.16
CA PHE A 428 -29.89 -5.66 12.16
C PHE A 428 -28.49 -5.29 12.67
N ALA A 429 -27.61 -6.26 12.88
CA ALA A 429 -26.22 -6.01 13.28
C ALA A 429 -25.47 -5.23 12.19
N ILE A 430 -25.64 -5.59 10.92
CA ILE A 430 -25.05 -4.85 9.78
C ILE A 430 -25.60 -3.42 9.73
N LEU A 431 -26.91 -3.25 9.92
CA LEU A 431 -27.54 -1.92 9.92
C LEU A 431 -26.99 -1.03 11.03
N ILE A 432 -26.96 -1.52 12.27
CA ILE A 432 -26.41 -0.77 13.42
C ILE A 432 -24.96 -0.42 13.17
N ASP A 433 -24.15 -1.38 12.71
CA ASP A 433 -22.74 -1.14 12.46
C ASP A 433 -22.54 -0.09 11.38
N THR A 434 -23.29 -0.17 10.28
CA THR A 434 -23.22 0.80 9.18
C THR A 434 -23.58 2.21 9.65
N LEU A 435 -24.66 2.35 10.44
CA LEU A 435 -25.06 3.63 11.03
C LEU A 435 -24.04 4.16 12.04
N SER A 436 -23.28 3.28 12.70
CA SER A 436 -22.25 3.62 13.69
C SER A 436 -20.84 3.83 13.08
N GLY A 437 -20.73 3.95 11.75
CA GLY A 437 -19.47 4.18 11.07
C GLY A 437 -18.73 2.92 10.59
N SER A 438 -19.38 1.75 10.59
CA SER A 438 -18.85 0.46 10.10
C SER A 438 -17.62 -0.05 10.86
N ASN A 439 -17.57 0.16 12.19
CA ASN A 439 -16.43 -0.20 13.02
C ASN A 439 -16.23 -1.72 13.09
N LEU A 440 -17.30 -2.50 13.20
CA LEU A 440 -17.24 -3.97 13.20
C LEU A 440 -16.84 -4.49 11.82
N MET A 441 -17.51 -4.02 10.77
CA MET A 441 -17.18 -4.39 9.38
C MET A 441 -15.72 -4.09 9.05
N SER A 442 -15.18 -2.95 9.51
CA SER A 442 -13.78 -2.57 9.24
C SER A 442 -12.74 -3.50 9.87
N ASN A 443 -13.12 -4.23 10.91
CA ASN A 443 -12.23 -5.08 11.70
C ASN A 443 -12.62 -6.57 11.61
N SER A 444 -13.63 -6.92 10.82
CA SER A 444 -14.09 -8.29 10.64
C SER A 444 -13.35 -8.98 9.50
N VAL A 445 -13.14 -10.29 9.64
CA VAL A 445 -12.60 -11.16 8.59
C VAL A 445 -13.50 -11.20 7.34
N LEU A 446 -14.81 -11.07 7.52
CA LEU A 446 -15.80 -10.99 6.42
C LEU A 446 -15.98 -9.55 5.89
N GLY A 447 -15.37 -8.56 6.53
CA GLY A 447 -15.48 -7.17 6.11
C GLY A 447 -14.51 -6.79 5.00
N TYR A 448 -14.40 -5.50 4.71
CA TYR A 448 -13.48 -5.02 3.68
C TYR A 448 -12.02 -5.13 4.11
N SER A 449 -11.09 -5.40 3.17
CA SER A 449 -9.65 -5.43 3.44
C SER A 449 -8.96 -4.11 3.09
N PRO A 450 -8.44 -3.35 4.08
CA PRO A 450 -7.55 -2.22 3.84
C PRO A 450 -6.31 -2.56 3.01
N VAL A 451 -5.88 -3.82 3.00
CA VAL A 451 -4.75 -4.33 2.22
C VAL A 451 -5.15 -4.58 0.76
N GLY A 452 -6.33 -5.15 0.53
CA GLY A 452 -6.88 -5.36 -0.81
C GLY A 452 -7.25 -4.04 -1.51
N GLY A 453 -7.65 -3.03 -0.72
CA GLY A 453 -7.93 -1.68 -1.19
C GLY A 453 -9.08 -1.60 -2.20
N ALA A 454 -10.03 -2.53 -2.15
CA ALA A 454 -11.25 -2.46 -2.96
C ALA A 454 -12.25 -1.47 -2.33
N ARG A 455 -12.35 -1.46 -1.00
CA ARG A 455 -13.12 -0.50 -0.18
C ARG A 455 -12.42 -0.23 1.14
N TYR A 456 -12.70 0.94 1.72
CA TYR A 456 -12.15 1.37 3.01
C TYR A 456 -13.19 1.77 4.06
N TYR A 457 -14.48 1.85 3.68
CA TYR A 457 -15.58 2.21 4.56
C TYR A 457 -16.92 1.66 4.02
N GLY A 458 -17.94 1.64 4.87
CA GLY A 458 -19.27 1.12 4.54
C GLY A 458 -19.33 -0.40 4.49
N ILE A 459 -20.20 -0.93 3.63
CA ILE A 459 -20.39 -2.38 3.45
C ILE A 459 -19.44 -2.89 2.37
N GLY A 460 -18.63 -3.91 2.70
CA GLY A 460 -17.75 -4.59 1.75
C GLY A 460 -18.55 -5.32 0.64
N ASN A 461 -17.96 -5.46 -0.55
CA ASN A 461 -18.45 -6.36 -1.62
C ASN A 461 -17.56 -7.59 -1.78
N GLU A 462 -16.75 -7.86 -0.78
CA GLU A 462 -15.82 -8.99 -0.68
C GLU A 462 -16.47 -10.08 0.18
#